data_AF-A0A1M6Z9M0-F1
#
_entry.id   AF-A0A1M6Z9M0-F1
#
_cell.length_a   1.000
_cell.length_b   1.000
_cell.length_c   1.000
_cell.angle_alpha   90.00
_cell.angle_beta   90.00
_cell.angle_gamma   90.00
#
_symmetry.space_group_name_H-M   'P 1'
#
loop_
_entity.id
_entity.type
_entity.pdbx_description
1 polymer ?
#
loop_
_entity_poly.entity_id
_entity_poly.type
_entity_poly.pdbx_seq_one_letter_code
_entity_poly.pdbx_strand_id
1 'polypeptide(L)'
;LNTLGWFREMYNATERFYAIITGSDTTELIRWMKKYWKTSIATLKTFILGIMKDYKAVRNTIKLNVTNGITEGYVNKLKAVKRLMYGRAGIELLKNKLVLEHVLFN
;
A
#
# COMPACT_ATOMS: atom_id res chain seq x y z
N LEU A 1 28.63 -7.93 19.31
CA LEU A 1 27.47 -7.00 19.37
C LEU A 1 27.11 -6.40 17.98
N ASN A 2 27.20 -7.19 16.90
CA ASN A 2 26.92 -6.73 15.51
C ASN A 2 25.67 -7.41 14.91
N THR A 3 24.79 -7.94 15.76
CA THR A 3 23.68 -8.85 15.40
C THR A 3 22.43 -8.14 14.88
N LEU A 4 22.36 -6.81 14.95
CA LEU A 4 21.19 -6.01 14.54
C LEU A 4 21.46 -5.08 13.34
N GLY A 5 22.59 -5.23 12.64
CA GLY A 5 22.94 -4.37 11.50
C GLY A 5 21.86 -4.38 10.40
N TRP A 6 21.36 -5.56 10.06
CA TRP A 6 20.27 -5.72 9.09
C TRP A 6 18.97 -5.05 9.55
N PHE A 7 18.66 -5.11 10.85
CA PHE A 7 17.46 -4.52 11.42
C PHE A 7 17.54 -3.00 11.34
N ARG A 8 18.70 -2.42 11.70
CA ARG A 8 18.94 -0.98 11.58
C ARG A 8 18.87 -0.52 10.13
N GLU A 9 19.42 -1.29 9.19
CA GLU A 9 19.31 -0.99 7.76
C GLU A 9 17.85 -0.97 7.29
N MET A 10 17.09 -2.02 7.63
CA MET A 10 15.66 -2.11 7.29
C MET A 10 14.84 -0.98 7.92
N TYR A 11 15.10 -0.66 9.18
CA TYR A 11 14.45 0.44 9.89
C TYR A 11 14.71 1.77 9.19
N ASN A 12 15.98 2.09 8.92
CA ASN A 12 16.35 3.32 8.21
C ASN A 12 15.76 3.38 6.79
N ALA A 13 15.71 2.24 6.09
CA ALA A 13 15.12 2.15 4.77
C ALA A 13 13.61 2.46 4.83
N THR A 14 12.91 1.89 5.81
CA THR A 14 11.46 2.07 6.02
C THR A 14 11.12 3.50 6.41
N GLU A 15 11.81 4.06 7.41
CA GLU A 15 11.61 5.43 7.88
C GLU A 15 11.85 6.43 6.73
N ARG A 16 12.96 6.28 5.99
CA ARG A 16 13.25 7.16 4.86
C ARG A 16 12.24 7.00 3.73
N PHE A 17 11.80 5.78 3.43
CA PHE A 17 10.77 5.56 2.42
C PHE A 17 9.46 6.24 2.81
N TYR A 18 9.04 6.12 4.07
CA TYR A 18 7.85 6.79 4.59
C TYR A 18 7.91 8.32 4.44
N ALA A 19 9.06 8.93 4.78
CA ALA A 19 9.27 10.36 4.59
C ALA A 19 9.20 10.78 3.11
N ILE A 20 9.64 9.92 2.18
CA ILE A 20 9.60 10.18 0.74
C ILE A 20 8.17 10.12 0.20
N ILE A 21 7.41 9.08 0.56
CA ILE A 21 6.04 8.88 0.06
C ILE A 21 5.05 9.91 0.61
N THR A 22 5.34 10.50 1.77
CA THR A 22 4.54 11.57 2.39
C THR A 22 5.04 12.98 2.06
N GLY A 23 6.21 13.09 1.42
CA GLY A 23 6.79 14.35 0.97
C GLY A 23 6.31 14.76 -0.42
N SER A 24 7.03 15.71 -1.03
CA SER A 24 6.72 16.24 -2.37
C SER A 24 7.85 16.02 -3.40
N ASP A 25 9.07 15.68 -2.97
CA ASP A 25 10.21 15.50 -3.87
C ASP A 25 10.28 14.08 -4.43
N THR A 26 9.81 13.92 -5.67
CA THR A 26 9.86 12.64 -6.38
C THR A 26 11.27 12.14 -6.70
N THR A 27 12.30 13.01 -6.67
CA THR A 27 13.68 12.60 -6.98
C THR A 27 14.32 11.79 -5.86
N GLU A 28 13.85 11.98 -4.62
CA GLU A 28 14.31 11.24 -3.45
C GLU A 28 14.02 9.74 -3.56
N LEU A 29 12.94 9.34 -4.24
CA LEU A 29 12.61 7.93 -4.45
C LEU A 29 13.72 7.20 -5.23
N ILE A 30 14.24 7.83 -6.28
CA ILE A 30 15.35 7.25 -7.07
C ILE A 30 16.62 7.18 -6.22
N ARG A 31 16.93 8.22 -5.44
CA ARG A 31 18.11 8.24 -4.56
C ARG A 31 18.03 7.13 -3.51
N TRP A 32 16.85 6.93 -2.92
CA TRP A 32 16.58 5.87 -1.96
C TRP A 32 16.74 4.48 -2.59
N MET A 33 16.15 4.23 -3.77
CA MET A 33 16.30 2.95 -4.47
C MET A 33 17.77 2.65 -4.79
N LYS A 34 18.54 3.65 -5.25
CA LYS A 34 19.98 3.50 -5.52
C LYS A 34 20.77 3.18 -4.26
N LYS A 35 20.47 3.85 -3.13
CA LYS A 35 21.14 3.63 -1.84
C LYS A 35 21.01 2.19 -1.37
N TYR A 36 19.83 1.59 -1.49
CA TYR A 36 19.54 0.24 -1.01
C TYR A 36 19.61 -0.84 -2.10
N TRP A 37 20.01 -0.50 -3.33
CA TRP A 37 20.01 -1.42 -4.48
C TRP A 37 20.83 -2.69 -4.25
N LYS A 38 21.95 -2.57 -3.53
CA LYS A 38 22.88 -3.67 -3.21
C LYS A 38 22.68 -4.26 -1.81
N THR A 39 21.54 -4.01 -1.16
CA THR A 39 21.23 -4.60 0.15
C THR A 39 21.30 -6.12 0.11
N SER A 40 21.81 -6.73 1.19
CA SER A 40 21.79 -8.18 1.39
C SER A 40 20.44 -8.68 1.92
N ILE A 41 19.53 -7.78 2.30
CA ILE A 41 18.23 -8.12 2.86
C ILE A 41 17.26 -8.45 1.73
N ALA A 42 16.93 -9.74 1.58
CA ALA A 42 16.12 -10.23 0.47
C ALA A 42 14.75 -9.55 0.35
N THR A 43 14.06 -9.31 1.48
CA THR A 43 12.75 -8.65 1.50
C THR A 43 12.82 -7.20 1.03
N LEU A 44 13.84 -6.43 1.46
CA LEU A 44 14.06 -5.07 1.01
C LEU A 44 14.38 -5.02 -0.49
N LYS A 45 15.21 -5.96 -0.97
CA LYS A 45 15.51 -6.09 -2.40
C LYS A 45 14.26 -6.36 -3.24
N THR A 46 13.42 -7.31 -2.83
CA THR A 46 12.14 -7.61 -3.50
C THR A 46 11.21 -6.41 -3.50
N PHE A 47 11.15 -5.67 -2.40
CA PHE A 47 10.34 -4.45 -2.30
C PHE A 47 10.82 -3.36 -3.28
N ILE A 48 12.13 -3.13 -3.39
CA ILE A 48 12.70 -2.18 -4.36
C ILE A 48 12.38 -2.60 -5.80
N LEU A 49 12.45 -3.89 -6.11
CA LEU A 49 12.08 -4.42 -7.44
C LEU A 49 10.59 -4.20 -7.74
N GLY A 50 9.71 -4.37 -6.74
CA GLY A 50 8.29 -4.05 -6.84
C GLY A 50 8.06 -2.57 -7.16
N ILE A 51 8.73 -1.67 -6.42
CA ILE A 51 8.68 -0.23 -6.71
C ILE A 51 9.18 0.07 -8.12
N MET A 52 10.24 -0.60 -8.59
CA MET A 52 10.77 -0.38 -9.94
C MET A 52 9.74 -0.76 -11.01
N LYS A 53 9.03 -1.88 -10.83
CA LYS A 53 7.96 -2.32 -11.73
C LYS A 53 6.80 -1.32 -11.76
N ASP A 54 6.43 -0.79 -10.60
CA ASP A 54 5.30 0.13 -10.44
C ASP A 54 5.73 1.60 -10.30
N TYR A 55 6.91 1.95 -10.81
CA TYR A 55 7.58 3.24 -10.54
C TYR A 55 6.69 4.44 -10.86
N LYS A 56 5.97 4.40 -12.00
CA LYS A 56 5.07 5.47 -12.41
C LYS A 56 3.94 5.68 -11.40
N ALA A 57 3.37 4.60 -10.87
CA ALA A 57 2.30 4.66 -9.88
C ALA A 57 2.84 5.23 -8.56
N VAL A 58 3.95 4.70 -8.05
CA VAL A 58 4.56 5.15 -6.78
C VAL A 58 4.99 6.62 -6.87
N ARG A 59 5.60 7.03 -7.98
CA ARG A 59 5.95 8.43 -8.23
C ARG A 59 4.72 9.34 -8.24
N ASN A 60 3.63 8.89 -8.84
CA ASN A 60 2.39 9.66 -8.88
C ASN A 60 1.79 9.82 -7.48
N THR A 61 1.91 8.84 -6.59
CA THR A 61 1.48 8.95 -5.18
C THR A 61 2.18 10.09 -4.44
N ILE A 62 3.47 10.35 -4.75
CA ILE A 62 4.21 11.48 -4.16
C ILE A 62 3.75 12.82 -4.76
N LYS A 63 3.47 12.83 -6.07
CA LYS A 63 3.16 14.06 -6.81
C LYS A 63 1.71 14.51 -6.61
N LEU A 64 0.79 13.57 -6.46
CA LEU A 64 -0.65 13.81 -6.47
C LEU A 64 -1.22 13.60 -5.08
N ASN A 65 -2.05 14.52 -4.62
CA ASN A 65 -2.83 14.34 -3.40
C ASN A 65 -4.10 13.49 -3.64
N VAL A 66 -3.95 12.40 -4.41
CA VAL A 66 -5.05 11.50 -4.78
C VAL A 66 -4.74 10.13 -4.20
N THR A 67 -5.66 9.62 -3.40
CA THR A 67 -5.54 8.29 -2.81
C THR A 67 -6.63 7.37 -3.36
N ASN A 68 -6.31 6.09 -3.55
CA ASN A 68 -7.31 5.06 -3.83
C ASN A 68 -8.10 4.65 -2.58
N GLY A 69 -7.94 5.36 -1.45
CA GLY A 69 -8.48 4.96 -0.15
C GLY A 69 -10.01 4.86 -0.14
N ILE A 70 -10.71 5.75 -0.84
CA ILE A 70 -12.18 5.68 -0.97
C ILE A 70 -12.59 4.41 -1.73
N THR A 71 -11.97 4.15 -2.88
CA THR A 71 -12.22 2.97 -3.70
C THR A 71 -11.91 1.68 -2.95
N GLU A 72 -10.75 1.62 -2.28
CA GLU A 72 -10.37 0.49 -1.43
C GLU A 72 -11.32 0.30 -0.25
N GLY A 73 -11.80 1.38 0.35
CA GLY A 73 -12.83 1.37 1.39
C GLY A 73 -14.13 0.70 0.92
N TYR A 74 -14.64 1.11 -0.25
CA TYR A 74 -15.83 0.47 -0.85
C TYR A 74 -15.60 -1.01 -1.17
N VAL A 75 -14.44 -1.35 -1.74
CA VAL A 75 -14.07 -2.74 -2.03
C VAL A 75 -13.98 -3.56 -0.73
N ASN A 76 -13.44 -2.99 0.34
CA ASN A 76 -13.34 -3.65 1.64
C ASN A 76 -14.72 -3.85 2.28
N LYS A 77 -15.62 -2.86 2.20
CA LYS A 77 -17.02 -2.99 2.65
C LYS A 77 -17.74 -4.10 1.88
N LEU A 78 -17.64 -4.13 0.55
CA LEU A 78 -18.18 -5.21 -0.29
C LEU A 78 -17.65 -6.58 0.13
N LYS A 79 -16.32 -6.70 0.34
CA LYS A 79 -15.68 -7.95 0.78
C LYS A 79 -16.17 -8.38 2.16
N ALA A 80 -16.36 -7.44 3.09
CA ALA A 80 -16.86 -7.72 4.43
C ALA A 80 -18.28 -8.30 4.39
N VAL A 81 -19.19 -7.66 3.67
CA VAL A 81 -20.57 -8.16 3.47
C VAL A 81 -20.56 -9.54 2.85
N LYS A 82 -19.77 -9.77 1.79
CA LYS A 82 -19.65 -11.08 1.16
C LYS A 82 -19.13 -12.16 2.13
N ARG A 83 -18.18 -11.83 3.01
CA ARG A 83 -17.66 -12.75 4.04
C ARG A 83 -18.70 -13.06 5.12
N LEU A 84 -19.48 -12.08 5.57
CA LEU A 84 -20.62 -12.31 6.48
C LEU A 84 -21.66 -13.26 5.88
N MET A 85 -21.75 -13.29 4.54
CA MET A 85 -22.63 -14.18 3.79
C MET A 85 -21.93 -15.47 3.33
N TYR A 86 -20.83 -15.85 3.99
CA TYR A 86 -20.07 -17.08 3.73
C TYR A 86 -19.58 -17.22 2.28
N GLY A 87 -19.40 -16.10 1.56
CA GLY A 87 -18.97 -16.09 0.17
C GLY A 87 -20.07 -16.45 -0.85
N ARG A 88 -21.28 -16.80 -0.41
CA ARG A 88 -22.34 -17.35 -1.26
C ARG A 88 -23.23 -16.31 -1.93
N ALA A 89 -23.09 -15.04 -1.55
CA ALA A 89 -23.88 -13.96 -2.13
C ALA A 89 -23.45 -13.65 -3.57
N GLY A 90 -24.41 -13.71 -4.49
CA GLY A 90 -24.28 -13.21 -5.86
C GLY A 90 -24.29 -11.68 -5.94
N ILE A 91 -23.99 -11.12 -7.12
CA ILE A 91 -23.83 -9.67 -7.32
C ILE A 91 -25.10 -8.90 -6.94
N GLU A 92 -26.28 -9.38 -7.33
CA GLU A 92 -27.55 -8.72 -7.05
C GLU A 92 -27.85 -8.64 -5.54
N LEU A 93 -27.61 -9.74 -4.82
CA LEU A 93 -27.79 -9.79 -3.38
C LEU A 93 -26.80 -8.88 -2.63
N LEU A 94 -25.54 -8.81 -3.10
CA LEU A 94 -24.55 -7.87 -2.56
C LEU A 94 -24.96 -6.41 -2.80
N LYS A 95 -25.48 -6.07 -3.99
CA LYS A 95 -26.00 -4.73 -4.28
C LYS A 95 -27.14 -4.37 -3.33
N ASN A 96 -28.12 -5.25 -3.18
CA ASN A 96 -29.25 -5.03 -2.30
C ASN A 96 -28.80 -4.83 -0.85
N LYS A 97 -27.87 -5.67 -0.36
CA LYS A 97 -27.33 -5.53 1.01
C LYS A 97 -26.55 -4.24 1.22
N LEU A 98 -25.73 -3.82 0.25
CA LEU A 98 -24.94 -2.59 0.38
C LEU A 98 -25.80 -1.32 0.34
N VAL A 99 -26.87 -1.31 -0.47
CA VAL A 99 -27.84 -0.21 -0.52
C VAL A 99 -28.65 -0.16 0.77
N LEU A 100 -29.15 -1.31 1.25
CA LEU A 100 -29.91 -1.39 2.50
C LEU A 100 -29.06 -1.09 3.74
N GLU A 101 -27.80 -1.53 3.80
CA GLU A 101 -26.89 -1.20 4.89
C GLU A 101 -26.60 0.30 4.98
N HIS A 102 -26.55 1.01 3.85
CA HIS A 102 -26.41 2.47 3.83
C HIS A 102 -27.59 3.21 4.47
N VAL A 103 -28.75 2.56 4.58
CA VAL A 103 -29.97 3.11 5.21
C VAL A 103 -30.03 2.78 6.71
N LEU A 104 -29.35 1.71 7.16
CA LEU A 104 -29.46 1.18 8.53
C LEU A 104 -28.33 1.64 9.47
N PHE A 105 -27.21 2.14 8.94
CA PHE A 105 -26.07 2.62 9.73
C PHE A 105 -25.60 3.99 9.20
N ASN A 106 -26.36 5.03 9.53
CA ASN A 106 -25.93 6.44 9.48
C ASN A 106 -26.03 7.01 10.90
#